data_AF-A0A2W6TIQ8-F1
#
_entry.id   AF-A0A2W6TIQ8-F1
#
_cell.length_a   1.000
_cell.length_b   1.000
_cell.length_c   1.000
_cell.angle_alpha   90.00
_cell.angle_beta   90.00
_cell.angle_gamma   90.00
#
_symmetry.space_group_name_H-M   'P 1'
#
loop_
_entity.id
_entity.type
_entity.pdbx_description
1 polymer ?
#
loop_
_entity_poly.entity_id
_entity_poly.type
_entity_poly.pdbx_seq_one_letter_code
_entity_poly.pdbx_strand_id
1 'polypeptide(L)'
;KIFNFDENNVIVHYCKYFLKTSKMMFEYEQCSDQGASVVRRNLNIDLFLNIPARFPSLQEQKTIVSFLSSIEEKIETEKGILKQLENQKQYLLQSLFI
;
A
#
# COMPACT_ATOMS: atom_id res chain seq x y z
N LYS A 1 0.35 18.01 -12.58
CA LYS A 1 1.36 18.55 -11.64
C LYS A 1 2.15 17.35 -11.11
N ILE A 2 3.48 17.42 -11.07
CA ILE A 2 4.32 16.39 -10.44
C ILE A 2 4.57 16.86 -9.01
N PHE A 3 4.29 16.01 -8.02
CA PHE A 3 4.53 16.29 -6.61
C PHE A 3 5.76 15.51 -6.15
N ASN A 4 6.62 16.15 -5.37
CA ASN A 4 7.79 15.54 -4.78
C ASN A 4 7.66 15.57 -3.25
N PHE A 5 8.19 14.54 -2.59
CA PHE A 5 8.31 14.51 -1.14
C PHE A 5 9.59 15.22 -0.72
N ASP A 6 9.54 15.98 0.37
CA ASP A 6 10.74 16.53 1.00
C ASP A 6 11.45 15.43 1.79
N GLU A 7 12.55 14.92 1.24
CA GLU A 7 13.32 13.81 1.81
C GLU A 7 13.93 14.12 3.18
N ASN A 8 14.05 15.41 3.55
CA ASN A 8 14.52 15.81 4.88
C ASN A 8 13.47 15.58 5.97
N ASN A 9 12.20 15.47 5.59
CA ASN A 9 11.08 15.39 6.52
C ASN A 9 10.33 14.06 6.42
N VAL A 10 10.36 13.40 5.26
CA VAL A 10 9.58 12.18 5.05
C VAL A 10 10.29 11.14 4.19
N ILE A 11 10.15 9.87 4.59
CA ILE A 11 10.61 8.71 3.83
C ILE A 11 9.51 8.30 2.87
N VAL A 12 9.81 8.19 1.57
CA VAL A 12 8.83 7.82 0.53
C VAL A 12 8.13 6.50 0.83
N HIS A 13 8.87 5.49 1.31
CA HIS A 13 8.30 4.21 1.72
C HIS A 13 7.36 4.33 2.92
N TYR A 14 7.62 5.27 3.84
CA TYR A 14 6.69 5.55 4.93
C TYR A 14 5.38 6.13 4.39
N CYS A 15 5.44 7.06 3.42
CA CYS A 15 4.24 7.61 2.78
C CYS A 15 3.33 6.52 2.18
N LYS A 16 3.91 5.48 1.57
CA LYS A 16 3.14 4.33 1.05
C LYS A 16 2.26 3.69 2.12
N TYR A 17 2.77 3.51 3.34
CA TYR A 17 1.99 2.94 4.45
C TYR A 17 1.05 3.98 5.08
N PHE A 18 1.51 5.22 5.24
CA PHE A 18 0.72 6.31 5.80
C PHE A 18 -0.56 6.57 5.00
N LEU A 19 -0.46 6.63 3.67
CA LEU A 19 -1.61 6.85 2.77
C LEU A 19 -2.65 5.73 2.85
N LYS A 20 -2.26 4.53 3.29
CA LYS A 20 -3.16 3.39 3.48
C LYS A 20 -3.78 3.31 4.88
N THR A 21 -3.42 4.21 5.79
CA THR A 21 -4.06 4.25 7.12
C THR A 21 -5.53 4.61 6.98
N SER A 22 -6.37 4.09 7.88
CA SER A 22 -7.82 4.37 7.86
C SER A 22 -8.13 5.86 7.89
N LYS A 23 -7.33 6.63 8.62
CA LYS A 23 -7.46 8.09 8.66
C LYS A 23 -7.21 8.71 7.28
N MET A 24 -6.09 8.43 6.63
CA MET A 24 -5.81 9.00 5.31
C MET A 24 -6.78 8.53 4.24
N MET A 25 -7.22 7.27 4.30
CA MET A 25 -8.24 6.75 3.39
C MET A 25 -9.59 7.48 3.56
N PHE A 26 -9.97 7.77 4.81
CA PHE A 26 -11.17 8.55 5.10
C PHE A 26 -11.05 9.98 4.56
N GLU A 27 -9.96 10.69 4.86
CA GLU A 27 -9.73 12.06 4.38
C GLU A 27 -9.67 12.13 2.85
N TYR A 28 -9.02 11.13 2.22
CA TYR A 28 -8.98 10.99 0.77
C TYR A 28 -10.39 10.86 0.18
N GLU A 29 -11.26 10.07 0.81
CA GLU A 29 -12.65 9.93 0.38
C GLU A 29 -13.42 11.24 0.53
N GLN A 30 -13.19 12.02 1.58
CA GLN A 30 -13.82 13.34 1.74
C GLN A 30 -13.36 14.35 0.68
N CYS A 31 -12.14 14.20 0.16
CA CYS A 31 -11.61 15.06 -0.91
C CYS A 31 -12.00 14.59 -2.32
N SER A 32 -12.71 13.48 -2.42
CA SER A 32 -13.10 12.88 -3.69
C SER A 32 -14.55 13.24 -4.03
N ASP A 33 -14.74 14.07 -5.06
CA ASP A 33 -16.06 14.41 -5.55
C ASP A 33 -16.72 13.17 -6.19
N GLN A 34 -17.95 12.85 -5.77
CA GLN A 34 -18.76 11.84 -6.44
C GLN A 34 -19.22 12.36 -7.79
N GLY A 35 -18.52 11.98 -8.86
CA GLY A 35 -19.02 12.14 -10.22
C GLY A 35 -20.23 11.22 -10.49
N ALA A 36 -20.92 11.42 -11.62
CA ALA A 36 -22.08 10.64 -12.03
C ALA A 36 -21.82 9.13 -12.28
N SER A 37 -20.58 8.65 -12.10
CA SER A 37 -20.19 7.25 -12.20
C SER A 37 -19.19 6.92 -11.10
N VAL A 38 -19.42 5.79 -10.40
CA VAL A 38 -18.50 5.20 -9.40
C VAL A 38 -17.07 5.03 -9.93
N VAL A 39 -16.92 4.93 -11.26
CA VAL A 39 -15.66 4.68 -11.97
C VAL A 39 -14.85 5.97 -12.22
N ARG A 40 -15.46 7.15 -12.10
CA ARG A 40 -14.79 8.44 -12.38
C ARG A 40 -14.99 9.41 -11.22
N ARG A 41 -14.36 9.08 -10.09
CA ARG A 41 -14.19 10.01 -8.97
C ARG A 41 -13.12 11.03 -9.34
N ASN A 42 -13.42 12.32 -9.17
CA ASN A 42 -12.44 13.39 -9.35
C ASN A 42 -11.89 13.78 -7.97
N LEU A 43 -10.57 13.76 -7.81
CA LEU A 43 -9.94 14.23 -6.58
C LEU A 43 -9.86 15.75 -6.62
N ASN A 44 -10.47 16.41 -5.63
CA ASN A 44 -10.24 17.82 -5.38
C ASN A 44 -8.82 17.99 -4.81
N ILE A 45 -7.88 18.36 -5.68
CA ILE A 45 -6.45 18.47 -5.34
C ILE A 45 -6.23 19.51 -4.23
N ASP A 46 -6.97 20.61 -4.24
CA ASP A 46 -6.77 21.69 -3.26
C ASP A 46 -7.22 21.23 -1.87
N LEU A 47 -8.33 20.50 -1.76
CA LEU A 47 -8.74 19.88 -0.49
C LEU A 47 -7.73 18.82 -0.04
N PHE A 48 -7.28 17.97 -0.96
CA PHE A 48 -6.33 16.89 -0.64
C PHE A 48 -4.99 17.41 -0.11
N LEU A 49 -4.44 18.47 -0.70
CA LEU A 49 -3.17 19.05 -0.26
C LEU A 49 -3.27 19.79 1.09
N ASN A 50 -4.49 20.14 1.52
CA ASN A 50 -4.74 20.78 2.81
C ASN A 50 -5.05 19.79 3.93
N ILE A 51 -5.03 18.48 3.69
CA ILE A 51 -5.22 17.47 4.74
C ILE A 51 -4.09 17.60 5.77
N PRO A 52 -4.39 17.82 7.06
CA PRO A 52 -3.37 17.96 8.09
C PRO A 52 -2.72 16.60 8.39
N ALA A 53 -1.49 16.42 7.91
CA ALA A 53 -0.65 15.27 8.21
C ALA A 53 0.42 15.63 9.26
N ARG A 54 0.50 14.85 10.34
CA ARG A 54 1.61 14.93 11.30
C ARG A 54 2.50 13.72 11.10
N PHE A 55 3.75 13.96 10.73
CA PHE A 55 4.74 12.90 10.55
C PHE A 55 5.55 12.71 11.84
N PRO A 56 5.83 11.45 12.22
CA PRO A 56 6.76 11.17 13.30
C PRO A 56 8.21 11.47 12.88
N SER A 57 9.16 11.36 13.80
CA SER A 57 10.57 11.59 13.49
C SER A 57 11.07 10.64 12.39
N LEU A 58 12.09 11.05 11.62
CA LEU A 58 12.66 10.19 10.57
C LEU A 58 13.12 8.83 11.12
N GLN A 59 13.60 8.79 12.36
CA GLN A 59 14.03 7.55 13.00
C GLN A 59 12.84 6.60 13.24
N GLU A 60 11.72 7.11 13.74
CA GLU A 60 10.50 6.33 13.91
C GLU A 60 9.93 5.88 12.57
N GLN A 61 9.97 6.74 11.55
CA GLN A 61 9.56 6.37 10.18
C GLN A 61 10.38 5.19 9.65
N LYS A 62 11.71 5.17 9.86
CA LYS A 62 12.58 4.03 9.49
C LYS A 62 12.18 2.75 10.20
N THR A 63 11.92 2.81 11.51
CA THR A 63 11.50 1.64 12.29
C THR A 63 10.17 1.07 11.78
N ILE A 64 9.19 1.95 11.55
CA ILE A 64 7.87 1.55 11.02
C ILE A 64 8.02 0.90 9.64
N VAL A 65 8.78 1.53 8.74
CA VAL A 65 9.03 0.99 7.40
C VAL A 65 9.71 -0.37 7.48
N SER A 66 10.79 -0.49 8.26
CA SER A 66 11.51 -1.77 8.40
C SER A 66 10.60 -2.89 8.91
N PHE A 67 9.74 -2.60 9.88
CA PHE A 67 8.80 -3.58 10.43
C PHE A 67 7.73 -3.98 9.42
N LEU A 68 7.09 -3.02 8.75
CA LEU A 68 6.04 -3.32 7.78
C LEU A 68 6.60 -3.99 6.51
N SER A 69 7.79 -3.62 6.07
CA SER A 69 8.45 -4.24 4.92
C SER A 69 8.83 -5.69 5.18
N SER A 70 9.28 -6.05 6.39
CA SER A 70 9.57 -7.47 6.70
C SER A 70 8.31 -8.34 6.71
N ILE A 71 7.17 -7.77 7.11
CA ILE A 71 5.87 -8.45 7.00
C ILE A 71 5.47 -8.63 5.53
N GLU A 72 5.61 -7.59 4.69
CA GLU A 72 5.34 -7.69 3.26
C GLU A 72 6.24 -8.77 2.61
N GLU A 73 7.54 -8.80 2.93
CA GLU A 73 8.47 -9.82 2.44
C GLU A 73 8.07 -11.24 2.84
N LYS A 74 7.64 -11.44 4.10
CA LYS A 74 7.12 -12.72 4.56
C LYS A 74 5.88 -13.13 3.77
N ILE A 75 4.93 -12.21 3.55
CA ILE A 75 3.71 -12.50 2.78
C ILE A 75 4.06 -12.95 1.36
N GLU A 76 4.98 -12.27 0.69
CA GLU A 76 5.38 -12.65 -0.68
C GLU A 76 6.11 -14.00 -0.71
N THR A 77 6.93 -14.30 0.29
CA THR A 77 7.58 -15.61 0.44
C THR A 77 6.53 -16.73 0.57
N GLU A 78 5.55 -16.57 1.45
CA GLU A 78 4.50 -17.56 1.68
C GLU A 78 3.61 -17.76 0.44
N LYS A 79 3.29 -16.69 -0.28
CA LYS A 79 2.58 -16.77 -1.58
C LYS A 79 3.39 -17.57 -2.61
N GLY A 80 4.71 -17.37 -2.64
CA GLY A 80 5.61 -18.12 -3.50
C GLY A 80 5.59 -19.62 -3.18
N ILE A 81 5.68 -19.97 -1.89
CA ILE A 81 5.59 -21.36 -1.41
C ILE A 81 4.23 -21.97 -1.77
N LEU A 82 3.13 -21.26 -1.51
CA LEU A 82 1.78 -21.72 -1.83
C LEU A 82 1.66 -22.07 -3.32
N LYS A 83 2.13 -21.19 -4.21
CA LYS A 83 2.10 -21.43 -5.65
C LYS A 83 2.92 -22.66 -6.06
N GLN A 84 4.07 -22.89 -5.42
CA GLN A 84 4.89 -24.08 -5.68
C GLN A 84 4.17 -25.37 -5.24
N LEU A 85 3.54 -25.35 -4.06
CA LEU A 85 2.77 -26.48 -3.55
C LEU A 85 1.55 -26.78 -4.43
N GLU A 86 0.86 -25.77 -4.92
CA GLU A 86 -0.25 -25.92 -5.87
C GLU A 86 0.22 -26.60 -7.17
N ASN A 87 1.34 -26.15 -7.73
CA ASN A 87 1.93 -26.77 -8.92
C ASN A 87 2.35 -28.22 -8.67
N GLN A 88 2.99 -28.50 -7.53
CA GLN A 88 3.39 -29.85 -7.16
C GLN A 88 2.16 -30.77 -6.99
N LYS A 89 1.11 -30.29 -6.34
CA LYS A 89 -0.14 -31.02 -6.19
C LYS A 89 -0.75 -31.36 -7.55
N GLN A 90 -0.80 -30.41 -8.49
CA GLN A 90 -1.32 -30.66 -9.84
C GLN A 90 -0.51 -31.72 -10.57
N TYR A 91 0.83 -31.61 -10.54
CA TYR A 91 1.72 -32.59 -11.16
C TYR A 91 1.55 -34.00 -10.59
N LEU A 92 1.49 -34.13 -9.26
CA LEU A 92 1.29 -35.43 -8.60
C LEU A 92 -0.07 -36.04 -8.94
N LEU A 93 -1.14 -35.25 -8.98
CA LEU A 93 -2.46 -35.73 -9.39
C LEU A 93 -2.47 -36.22 -10.84
N GLN A 94 -1.81 -35.49 -11.75
CA GLN A 94 -1.66 -35.94 -13.14
C GLN A 94 -0.86 -37.25 -13.23
N SER A 95 0.17 -37.40 -12.40
CA SER A 95 1.02 -38.60 -12.37
C SER A 95 0.34 -39.84 -11.79
N LEU A 96 -0.77 -39.68 -11.06
CA LEU A 96 -1.52 -40.79 -10.44
C LEU A 96 -2.46 -41.53 -11.40
N PHE A 97 -2.80 -40.92 -12.54
CA PHE A 97 -3.73 -41.47 -13.53
C PHE A 97 -3.04 -41.83 -14.87
N ILE A 98 -1.71 -42.02 -14.82
CA ILE A 98 -0.89 -42.61 -15.89
C ILE A 98 -0.66 -44.09 -15.56
#